data_AF-A0A0G4IQI7-F1
#
_entry.id   AF-A0A0G4IQI7-F1
#
_cell.length_a   1.000
_cell.length_b   1.000
_cell.length_c   1.000
_cell.angle_alpha   90.00
_cell.angle_beta   90.00
_cell.angle_gamma   90.00
#
_symmetry.space_group_name_H-M   'P 1'
#
loop_
_entity.id
_entity.type
_entity.pdbx_description
1 polymer ?
#
loop_
_entity_poly.entity_id
_entity_poly.type
_entity_poly.pdbx_seq_one_letter_code
_entity_poly.pdbx_strand_id
1 'polypeptide(L)'
;MKAIVLLALPALISAQCVINIPADPLSAKGLATPFTVKGCDQTDRAQASFIEGMVYDPANNQVSVYSPLLINDGTKPAIMPKKPKLPKNAVVGLWFGSNADSITLTGPGLATGNCVNGLGSSLFGQVAFCNAKEWFAATQAVPVPPLGTAVDGKPCLTTRDFGHVDMDPSDNVVTQYLLSADKKLAQDTAANRKKLKNFTVLANGSDNRLLEVVDGVLGCSAFQAPNLADDNALVGSQALNELSAAKHQQPPLALVPLGDGMILVNGGESMDKLALYRQGVNQPPCAPASTKDFCQNLLSIGPARIQLDSKWTANATSVDPATGNNLFTFLCARLQGALGADGLNCVGLLNVPNPISTTTDANGVATSCTITLPN
;
A
#
# COMPACT_ATOMS: atom_id res chain seq x y z
N MET A 1 14.57 -45.65 9.17
CA MET A 1 15.28 -44.47 8.61
C MET A 1 14.35 -43.79 7.62
N LYS A 2 13.65 -42.74 8.04
CA LYS A 2 12.85 -41.90 7.12
C LYS A 2 13.76 -40.77 6.66
N ALA A 3 13.95 -40.65 5.35
CA ALA A 3 14.75 -39.61 4.75
C ALA A 3 14.10 -38.24 5.02
N ILE A 4 14.85 -37.36 5.67
CA ILE A 4 14.53 -35.94 5.78
C ILE A 4 14.91 -35.33 4.42
N VAL A 5 13.91 -35.00 3.61
CA VAL A 5 14.12 -34.16 2.42
C VAL A 5 14.17 -32.73 2.92
N LEU A 6 15.38 -32.20 3.02
CA LEU A 6 15.61 -30.78 3.25
C LEU A 6 15.22 -30.05 1.96
N LEU A 7 14.01 -29.51 1.91
CA LEU A 7 13.62 -28.52 0.90
C LEU A 7 14.44 -27.25 1.19
N ALA A 8 15.57 -27.11 0.51
CA ALA A 8 16.19 -25.81 0.34
C ALA A 8 15.25 -24.99 -0.54
N LEU A 9 14.46 -24.11 0.09
CA LEU A 9 13.86 -23.00 -0.65
C LEU A 9 15.01 -22.25 -1.34
N PRO A 10 14.89 -21.89 -2.62
CA PRO A 10 15.82 -20.93 -3.18
C PRO A 10 15.75 -19.70 -2.27
N ALA A 11 16.89 -19.30 -1.70
CA ALA A 11 16.98 -18.00 -1.07
C ALA A 11 16.61 -16.99 -2.16
N LEU A 12 15.39 -16.46 -2.11
CA LEU A 12 15.04 -15.25 -2.82
C LEU A 12 16.12 -14.26 -2.43
N ILE A 13 16.97 -13.88 -3.40
CA ILE A 13 17.83 -12.72 -3.19
C ILE A 13 16.84 -11.61 -2.87
N SER A 14 16.89 -11.13 -1.63
CA SER A 14 16.02 -10.07 -1.18
C SER A 14 16.16 -8.91 -2.14
N ALA A 15 15.11 -8.65 -2.93
CA ALA A 15 15.17 -7.61 -3.94
C ALA A 15 15.11 -6.27 -3.19
N GLN A 16 16.26 -5.59 -3.13
CA GLN A 16 16.39 -4.29 -2.50
C GLN A 16 16.38 -3.21 -3.58
N CYS A 17 15.31 -2.44 -3.62
CA CYS A 17 15.16 -1.33 -4.55
C CYS A 17 15.88 -0.08 -4.00
N VAL A 18 16.87 0.42 -4.74
CA VAL A 18 17.52 1.70 -4.44
C VAL A 18 16.98 2.75 -5.40
N ILE A 19 16.04 3.57 -4.94
CA ILE A 19 15.37 4.60 -5.73
C ILE A 19 16.16 5.93 -5.61
N ASN A 20 16.56 6.49 -6.75
CA ASN A 20 17.21 7.78 -6.85
C ASN A 20 16.15 8.89 -7.01
N ILE A 21 16.05 9.74 -5.98
CA ILE A 21 15.17 10.90 -5.92
C ILE A 21 15.79 12.06 -6.74
N PRO A 22 15.10 12.56 -7.79
CA PRO A 22 15.59 13.68 -8.58
C PRO A 22 15.64 14.96 -7.75
N ALA A 23 16.44 15.93 -8.19
CA ALA A 23 16.47 17.25 -7.55
C ALA A 23 15.09 17.92 -7.56
N ASP A 24 14.78 18.63 -6.48
CA ASP A 24 13.52 19.33 -6.25
C ASP A 24 12.28 18.44 -6.49
N PRO A 25 12.18 17.26 -5.82
CA PRO A 25 11.19 16.23 -6.15
C PRO A 25 9.74 16.68 -5.93
N LEU A 26 9.53 17.72 -5.12
CA LEU A 26 8.23 18.30 -4.80
C LEU A 26 7.81 19.40 -5.80
N SER A 27 8.66 19.74 -6.78
CA SER A 27 8.35 20.73 -7.81
C SER A 27 7.66 20.11 -9.01
N ALA A 28 6.99 20.92 -9.84
CA ALA A 28 6.40 20.46 -11.09
C ALA A 28 7.43 19.78 -12.02
N LYS A 29 8.68 20.25 -12.01
CA LYS A 29 9.76 19.64 -12.80
C LYS A 29 10.23 18.32 -12.18
N GLY A 30 10.39 18.28 -10.85
CA GLY A 30 10.78 17.08 -10.12
C GLY A 30 9.78 15.94 -10.29
N LEU A 31 8.48 16.23 -10.08
CA LEU A 31 7.40 15.28 -10.30
C LEU A 31 7.43 14.66 -11.71
N ALA A 32 7.68 15.49 -12.74
CA ALA A 32 7.72 15.05 -14.13
C ALA A 32 9.05 14.41 -14.57
N THR A 33 10.07 14.45 -13.72
CA THR A 33 11.35 13.81 -13.99
C THR A 33 11.22 12.33 -13.59
N PRO A 34 11.49 11.39 -14.50
CA PRO A 34 11.49 9.98 -14.13
C PRO A 34 12.47 9.72 -12.98
N PHE A 35 11.96 9.14 -11.92
CA PHE A 35 12.78 8.58 -10.85
C PHE A 35 13.44 7.32 -11.39
N THR A 36 14.63 6.99 -10.92
CA THR A 36 15.32 5.78 -11.36
C THR A 36 15.54 4.82 -10.20
N VAL A 37 15.65 3.53 -10.50
CA VAL A 37 15.93 2.50 -9.49
C VAL A 37 16.97 1.50 -9.95
N LYS A 38 17.72 0.97 -8.99
CA LYS A 38 18.66 -0.14 -9.13
C LYS A 38 18.38 -1.20 -8.06
N GLY A 39 18.96 -2.39 -8.24
CA GLY A 39 18.85 -3.49 -7.28
C GLY A 39 17.57 -4.32 -7.41
N CYS A 40 16.55 -3.78 -8.09
CA CYS A 40 15.34 -4.49 -8.47
C CYS A 40 14.95 -4.16 -9.92
N ASP A 41 14.14 -5.02 -10.55
CA ASP A 41 13.66 -4.84 -11.92
C ASP A 41 12.22 -4.31 -11.95
N GLN A 42 12.04 -3.05 -12.36
CA GLN A 42 10.72 -2.41 -12.49
C GLN A 42 9.83 -3.03 -13.57
N THR A 43 10.36 -3.92 -14.42
CA THR A 43 9.56 -4.65 -15.41
C THR A 43 9.08 -6.01 -14.89
N ASP A 44 9.58 -6.44 -13.74
CA ASP A 44 9.11 -7.62 -13.03
C ASP A 44 8.01 -7.22 -12.03
N ARG A 45 6.84 -7.86 -12.15
CA ARG A 45 5.70 -7.60 -11.28
C ARG A 45 6.03 -7.88 -9.81
N ALA A 46 6.88 -8.86 -9.52
CA ALA A 46 7.26 -9.19 -8.15
C ALA A 46 8.25 -8.18 -7.54
N GLN A 47 8.82 -7.29 -8.34
CA GLN A 47 9.87 -6.37 -7.89
C GLN A 47 9.55 -4.89 -8.14
N ALA A 48 8.51 -4.59 -8.91
CA ALA A 48 8.12 -3.24 -9.25
C ALA A 48 7.82 -2.38 -8.00
N SER A 49 8.15 -1.11 -8.08
CA SER A 49 7.87 -0.11 -7.06
C SER A 49 7.18 1.09 -7.69
N PHE A 50 6.47 1.85 -6.88
CA PHE A 50 5.50 2.83 -7.31
C PHE A 50 5.68 4.10 -6.51
N ILE A 51 5.37 5.24 -7.13
CA ILE A 51 5.45 6.55 -6.50
C ILE A 51 4.11 7.24 -6.70
N GLU A 52 3.56 7.75 -5.62
CA GLU A 52 2.30 8.46 -5.62
C GLU A 52 2.50 9.85 -5.03
N GLY A 53 2.11 10.87 -5.79
CA GLY A 53 2.23 12.26 -5.41
C GLY A 53 0.87 12.86 -5.08
N MET A 54 0.85 13.65 -4.01
CA MET A 54 -0.32 14.44 -3.64
C MET A 54 0.02 15.92 -3.66
N VAL A 55 -0.92 16.72 -4.15
CA VAL A 55 -0.81 18.17 -4.25
C VAL A 55 -1.96 18.77 -3.46
N TYR A 56 -1.65 19.61 -2.49
CA TYR A 56 -2.63 20.40 -1.75
C TYR A 56 -2.61 21.86 -2.23
N ASP A 57 -3.78 22.39 -2.56
CA ASP A 57 -4.00 23.79 -2.91
C ASP A 57 -4.55 24.57 -1.70
N PRO A 58 -3.74 25.43 -1.06
CA PRO A 58 -4.19 26.19 0.10
C PRO A 58 -5.18 27.30 -0.24
N ALA A 59 -5.37 27.66 -1.52
CA ALA A 59 -6.29 28.74 -1.89
C ALA A 59 -7.76 28.33 -1.78
N ASN A 60 -8.07 27.04 -1.90
CA ASN A 60 -9.42 26.50 -1.93
C ASN A 60 -9.59 25.20 -1.12
N ASN A 61 -8.57 24.79 -0.38
CA ASN A 61 -8.52 23.55 0.40
C ASN A 61 -8.80 22.28 -0.43
N GLN A 62 -8.36 22.27 -1.70
CA GLN A 62 -8.52 21.10 -2.58
C GLN A 62 -7.23 20.30 -2.66
N VAL A 63 -7.37 19.03 -3.02
CA VAL A 63 -6.26 18.12 -3.26
C VAL A 63 -6.32 17.56 -4.68
N SER A 64 -5.18 17.15 -5.20
CA SER A 64 -5.04 16.48 -6.49
C SER A 64 -3.96 15.41 -6.41
N VAL A 65 -4.06 14.40 -7.25
CA VAL A 65 -3.09 13.31 -7.36
C VAL A 65 -2.14 13.60 -8.54
N TYR A 66 -0.92 13.10 -8.45
CA TYR A 66 -0.01 12.95 -9.58
C TYR A 66 0.73 11.63 -9.40
N SER A 67 1.01 10.90 -10.47
CA SER A 67 1.70 9.60 -10.39
C SER A 67 3.11 9.70 -10.97
N PRO A 68 4.15 10.15 -10.24
CA PRO A 68 5.51 10.20 -10.77
C PRO A 68 5.92 8.85 -11.35
N LEU A 69 6.72 8.87 -12.41
CA LEU A 69 7.15 7.63 -13.07
C LEU A 69 8.47 7.15 -12.48
N LEU A 70 8.53 5.88 -12.06
CA LEU A 70 9.74 5.16 -11.72
C LEU A 70 10.16 4.25 -12.88
N ILE A 71 11.45 4.26 -13.24
CA ILE A 71 12.01 3.40 -14.29
C ILE A 71 13.33 2.75 -13.83
N ASN A 72 13.74 1.66 -14.48
CA ASN A 72 15.07 1.09 -14.27
C ASN A 72 16.14 2.12 -14.64
N ASP A 73 17.21 2.22 -13.85
CA ASP A 73 18.32 3.12 -14.15
C ASP A 73 18.95 2.80 -15.52
N GLY A 74 19.34 3.86 -16.23
CA GLY A 74 19.88 3.74 -17.59
C GLY A 74 18.83 3.47 -18.69
N THR A 75 17.55 3.30 -18.34
CA THR A 75 16.48 3.13 -19.33
C THR A 75 15.78 4.46 -19.67
N LYS A 76 14.83 4.41 -20.60
CA LYS A 76 13.97 5.55 -20.97
C LYS A 76 12.50 5.15 -20.85
N PRO A 77 11.62 6.06 -20.42
CA PRO A 77 10.18 5.83 -20.45
C PRO A 77 9.69 5.46 -21.86
N ALA A 78 8.62 4.66 -21.93
CA ALA A 78 7.89 4.46 -23.17
C ALA A 78 7.25 5.79 -23.61
N ILE A 79 6.73 6.55 -22.65
CA ILE A 79 6.16 7.88 -22.82
C ILE A 79 6.65 8.74 -21.66
N MET A 80 7.19 9.93 -21.97
CA MET A 80 7.68 10.87 -20.95
C MET A 80 6.53 11.38 -20.07
N PRO A 81 6.73 11.54 -18.75
CA PRO A 81 5.70 12.07 -17.87
C PRO A 81 5.24 13.47 -18.27
N LYS A 82 3.93 13.73 -18.16
CA LYS A 82 3.37 15.05 -18.39
C LYS A 82 3.74 15.96 -17.22
N LYS A 83 4.27 17.15 -17.49
CA LYS A 83 4.56 18.13 -16.44
C LYS A 83 3.25 18.65 -15.82
N PRO A 84 3.02 18.50 -14.50
CA PRO A 84 1.81 19.01 -13.86
C PRO A 84 1.87 20.54 -13.74
N LYS A 85 0.70 21.17 -13.69
CA LYS A 85 0.54 22.56 -13.27
C LYS A 85 0.21 22.56 -11.78
N LEU A 86 1.15 23.00 -10.96
CA LEU A 86 0.92 23.14 -9.52
C LEU A 86 0.27 24.49 -9.20
N PRO A 87 -0.66 24.54 -8.23
CA PRO A 87 -1.18 25.79 -7.71
C PRO A 87 -0.07 26.60 -7.00
N LYS A 88 -0.32 27.89 -6.80
CA LYS A 88 0.63 28.76 -6.08
C LYS A 88 0.67 28.32 -4.62
N ASN A 89 1.89 28.22 -4.07
CA ASN A 89 2.13 27.77 -2.69
C ASN A 89 1.62 26.35 -2.40
N ALA A 90 1.50 25.50 -3.43
CA ALA A 90 1.09 24.12 -3.24
C ALA A 90 2.01 23.39 -2.26
N VAL A 91 1.42 22.57 -1.39
CA VAL A 91 2.17 21.61 -0.57
C VAL A 91 2.12 20.26 -1.27
N VAL A 92 3.28 19.65 -1.51
CA VAL A 92 3.38 18.38 -2.24
C VAL A 92 3.96 17.31 -1.33
N GLY A 93 3.34 16.13 -1.29
CA GLY A 93 3.87 14.94 -0.62
C GLY A 93 4.06 13.81 -1.62
N LEU A 94 5.00 12.91 -1.35
CA LEU A 94 5.22 11.68 -2.11
C LEU A 94 5.18 10.47 -1.18
N TRP A 95 4.56 9.40 -1.66
CA TRP A 95 4.52 8.08 -1.03
C TRP A 95 5.13 7.08 -1.99
N PHE A 96 5.86 6.12 -1.43
CA PHE A 96 6.56 5.08 -2.16
C PHE A 96 6.08 3.73 -1.65
N GLY A 97 5.89 2.81 -2.57
CA GLY A 97 5.47 1.45 -2.27
C GLY A 97 6.13 0.45 -3.20
N SER A 98 6.45 -0.75 -2.72
CA SER A 98 7.19 -1.76 -3.48
C SER A 98 6.55 -3.13 -3.39
N ASN A 99 6.69 -3.93 -4.45
CA ASN A 99 6.45 -5.37 -4.43
C ASN A 99 7.72 -6.15 -4.03
N ALA A 100 8.90 -5.53 -4.19
CA ALA A 100 10.17 -6.03 -3.67
C ALA A 100 10.28 -5.79 -2.16
N ASP A 101 11.15 -6.53 -1.47
CA ASP A 101 11.29 -6.54 -0.02
C ASP A 101 11.58 -5.19 0.64
N SER A 102 12.36 -4.33 -0.01
CA SER A 102 12.66 -3.01 0.57
C SER A 102 12.93 -1.89 -0.41
N ILE A 103 12.69 -0.67 0.07
CA ILE A 103 13.00 0.59 -0.59
C ILE A 103 14.10 1.32 0.21
N THR A 104 15.19 1.65 -0.47
CA THR A 104 16.16 2.65 -0.04
C THR A 104 16.03 3.88 -0.91
N LEU A 105 15.86 5.06 -0.30
CA LEU A 105 15.85 6.32 -1.05
C LEU A 105 17.27 6.93 -1.06
N THR A 106 17.68 7.44 -2.22
CA THR A 106 19.00 8.05 -2.48
C THR A 106 18.87 9.28 -3.38
N GLY A 107 19.97 9.96 -3.69
CA GLY A 107 19.99 11.00 -4.71
C GLY A 107 19.83 12.43 -4.18
N PRO A 108 19.93 13.43 -5.07
CA PRO A 108 20.03 14.84 -4.69
C PRO A 108 18.74 15.42 -4.08
N GLY A 109 17.59 14.80 -4.32
CA GLY A 109 16.31 15.29 -3.82
C GLY A 109 15.94 14.85 -2.40
N LEU A 110 16.73 14.00 -1.75
CA LEU A 110 16.40 13.46 -0.42
C LEU A 110 16.11 14.56 0.61
N ALA A 111 17.05 15.49 0.73
CA ALA A 111 16.97 16.56 1.73
C ALA A 111 15.89 17.58 1.36
N THR A 112 15.82 18.01 0.09
CA THR A 112 14.82 18.99 -0.36
C THR A 112 13.41 18.43 -0.44
N GLY A 113 13.26 17.10 -0.50
CA GLY A 113 12.00 16.40 -0.44
C GLY A 113 11.52 16.07 0.98
N ASN A 114 12.31 16.33 2.03
CA ASN A 114 12.02 15.86 3.40
C ASN A 114 11.71 14.36 3.43
N CYS A 115 12.56 13.56 2.78
CA CYS A 115 12.31 12.13 2.63
C CYS A 115 12.64 11.34 3.90
N VAL A 116 11.75 10.40 4.24
CA VAL A 116 11.84 9.49 5.39
C VAL A 116 11.61 8.07 4.87
N ASN A 117 12.63 7.23 5.02
CA ASN A 117 12.61 5.82 4.57
C ASN A 117 12.84 4.83 5.71
N GLY A 118 12.89 5.30 6.96
CA GLY A 118 13.17 4.49 8.13
C GLY A 118 13.74 5.30 9.29
N LEU A 119 14.40 4.61 10.22
CA LEU A 119 15.15 5.19 11.34
C LEU A 119 16.64 4.81 11.23
N GLY A 120 17.49 5.78 10.91
CA GLY A 120 18.91 5.53 10.68
C GLY A 120 19.13 4.55 9.51
N SER A 121 19.81 3.43 9.76
CA SER A 121 19.99 2.35 8.77
C SER A 121 18.84 1.34 8.72
N SER A 122 17.81 1.48 9.58
CA SER A 122 16.68 0.56 9.63
C SER A 122 15.53 1.06 8.77
N LEU A 123 15.36 0.47 7.58
CA LEU A 123 14.33 0.82 6.60
C LEU A 123 12.92 0.41 7.05
N PHE A 124 11.89 1.08 6.54
CA PHE A 124 10.49 0.64 6.66
C PHE A 124 10.11 -0.52 5.73
N GLY A 125 11.07 -1.29 5.23
CA GLY A 125 10.80 -2.31 4.21
C GLY A 125 10.24 -1.68 2.94
N GLN A 126 9.01 -2.01 2.58
CA GLN A 126 8.41 -1.73 1.27
C GLN A 126 7.87 -0.30 1.09
N VAL A 127 7.96 0.53 2.13
CA VAL A 127 7.35 1.87 2.16
C VAL A 127 8.39 2.97 2.39
N ALA A 128 8.19 4.14 1.79
CA ALA A 128 8.90 5.36 2.15
C ALA A 128 8.04 6.59 1.85
N PHE A 129 8.46 7.76 2.33
CA PHE A 129 7.72 9.01 2.18
C PHE A 129 8.65 10.17 1.86
N CYS A 130 8.14 11.21 1.22
CA CYS A 130 8.76 12.53 1.16
C CYS A 130 7.71 13.59 1.47
N ASN A 131 7.96 14.42 2.50
CA ASN A 131 7.08 15.53 2.91
C ASN A 131 5.64 15.12 3.30
N ALA A 132 5.42 13.86 3.66
CA ALA A 132 4.09 13.34 4.01
C ALA A 132 3.52 14.00 5.27
N LYS A 133 4.36 14.19 6.31
CA LYS A 133 3.98 14.84 7.57
C LYS A 133 3.49 16.27 7.32
N GLU A 134 4.24 17.05 6.55
CA GLU A 134 3.93 18.43 6.20
C GLU A 134 2.68 18.49 5.33
N TRP A 135 2.50 17.55 4.41
CA TRP A 135 1.31 17.46 3.58
C TRP A 135 0.06 17.20 4.42
N PHE A 136 0.05 16.19 5.30
CA PHE A 136 -1.09 15.92 6.19
C PHE A 136 -1.38 17.07 7.15
N ALA A 137 -0.35 17.75 7.65
CA ALA A 137 -0.53 18.95 8.48
C ALA A 137 -1.20 20.09 7.71
N ALA A 138 -0.95 20.22 6.40
CA ALA A 138 -1.56 21.24 5.56
C ALA A 138 -3.01 20.94 5.19
N THR A 139 -3.43 19.67 5.15
CA THR A 139 -4.72 19.23 4.61
C THR A 139 -5.85 19.16 5.63
N GLN A 140 -5.70 19.74 6.82
CA GLN A 140 -6.71 19.67 7.88
C GLN A 140 -8.07 20.26 7.48
N ALA A 141 -8.08 21.18 6.51
CA ALA A 141 -9.29 21.82 5.99
C ALA A 141 -9.88 21.14 4.74
N VAL A 142 -9.26 20.06 4.25
CA VAL A 142 -9.74 19.34 3.07
C VAL A 142 -11.10 18.69 3.37
N PRO A 143 -12.13 18.90 2.55
CA PRO A 143 -13.41 18.21 2.70
C PRO A 143 -13.24 16.71 2.41
N VAL A 144 -13.43 15.88 3.43
CA VAL A 144 -13.38 14.42 3.30
C VAL A 144 -14.82 13.89 3.17
N PRO A 145 -15.18 13.23 2.05
CA PRO A 145 -16.52 12.65 1.86
C PRO A 145 -16.85 11.62 2.95
N PRO A 146 -18.11 11.52 3.42
CA PRO A 146 -18.50 10.48 4.38
C PRO A 146 -18.38 9.08 3.78
N LEU A 147 -18.19 8.08 4.63
CA LEU A 147 -18.23 6.67 4.22
C LEU A 147 -19.63 6.31 3.71
N GLY A 148 -19.66 5.48 2.67
CA GLY A 148 -20.89 4.88 2.18
C GLY A 148 -21.36 3.70 3.04
N THR A 149 -22.39 3.02 2.55
CA THR A 149 -22.84 1.72 3.08
C THR A 149 -22.57 0.67 2.02
N ALA A 150 -21.85 -0.37 2.38
CA ALA A 150 -21.56 -1.51 1.53
C ALA A 150 -22.83 -2.34 1.28
N VAL A 151 -22.78 -3.18 0.24
CA VAL A 151 -23.86 -4.11 -0.14
C VAL A 151 -24.21 -5.15 0.93
N ASP A 152 -23.36 -5.31 1.94
CA ASP A 152 -23.57 -6.13 3.14
C ASP A 152 -24.38 -5.40 4.25
N GLY A 153 -24.69 -4.12 4.06
CA GLY A 153 -25.39 -3.26 5.02
C GLY A 153 -24.49 -2.69 6.11
N LYS A 154 -23.16 -2.90 6.06
CA LYS A 154 -22.19 -2.30 6.97
C LYS A 154 -21.63 -1.00 6.38
N PRO A 155 -21.00 -0.14 7.20
CA PRO A 155 -20.17 0.94 6.66
C PRO A 155 -19.12 0.41 5.69
N CYS A 156 -18.83 1.21 4.65
CA CYS A 156 -17.68 0.97 3.78
C CYS A 156 -16.38 0.94 4.60
N LEU A 157 -15.42 0.14 4.16
CA LEU A 157 -14.18 -0.08 4.89
C LEU A 157 -13.26 1.15 4.78
N THR A 158 -12.26 1.19 5.66
CA THR A 158 -11.16 2.14 5.57
C THR A 158 -9.84 1.41 5.79
N THR A 159 -8.70 2.08 5.57
CA THR A 159 -7.37 1.51 5.88
C THR A 159 -7.14 1.26 7.37
N ARG A 160 -8.08 1.61 8.25
CA ARG A 160 -8.02 1.36 9.70
C ARG A 160 -9.11 0.38 10.17
N ASP A 161 -9.75 -0.34 9.25
CA ASP A 161 -10.76 -1.35 9.54
C ASP A 161 -10.15 -2.77 9.55
N PHE A 162 -10.36 -3.50 10.64
CA PHE A 162 -9.86 -4.87 10.83
C PHE A 162 -10.49 -5.90 9.87
N GLY A 163 -11.54 -5.53 9.13
CA GLY A 163 -12.12 -6.36 8.07
C GLY A 163 -11.32 -6.43 6.78
N HIS A 164 -10.32 -5.57 6.64
CA HIS A 164 -9.48 -5.42 5.45
C HIS A 164 -7.98 -5.49 5.76
N VAL A 165 -7.57 -4.86 6.86
CA VAL A 165 -6.16 -4.80 7.31
C VAL A 165 -5.61 -6.18 7.69
N ASP A 166 -4.31 -6.39 7.43
CA ASP A 166 -3.55 -7.55 7.89
C ASP A 166 -2.50 -7.21 8.98
N MET A 167 -1.25 -7.69 8.89
CA MET A 167 -0.18 -7.36 9.83
C MET A 167 0.36 -5.94 9.68
N ASP A 168 0.25 -5.34 8.48
CA ASP A 168 0.94 -4.11 8.10
C ASP A 168 -0.06 -3.02 7.63
N PRO A 169 -0.89 -2.44 8.53
CA PRO A 169 -1.90 -1.46 8.13
C PRO A 169 -1.29 -0.24 7.43
N SER A 170 -2.11 0.35 6.54
CA SER A 170 -1.81 1.62 5.87
C SER A 170 -0.61 1.57 4.93
N ASP A 171 -0.21 0.41 4.43
CA ASP A 171 0.95 0.26 3.56
C ASP A 171 0.63 0.42 2.06
N ASN A 172 1.70 0.79 1.33
CA ASN A 172 1.76 0.91 -0.13
C ASN A 172 0.80 1.92 -0.80
N VAL A 173 0.95 2.07 -2.11
CA VAL A 173 0.26 3.10 -2.92
C VAL A 173 -0.73 2.49 -3.91
N VAL A 174 -1.63 3.34 -4.44
CA VAL A 174 -2.64 2.92 -5.43
C VAL A 174 -2.09 3.00 -6.86
N THR A 175 -1.13 3.90 -7.08
CA THR A 175 -0.53 4.20 -8.39
C THR A 175 -0.15 2.95 -9.20
N GLN A 176 -0.47 2.98 -10.50
CA GLN A 176 -0.16 1.94 -11.47
C GLN A 176 0.75 2.46 -12.58
N TYR A 177 1.47 1.54 -13.22
CA TYR A 177 2.23 1.81 -14.44
C TYR A 177 1.82 0.89 -15.59
N LEU A 178 2.10 1.35 -16.81
CA LEU A 178 1.95 0.58 -18.03
C LEU A 178 3.31 0.06 -18.48
N LEU A 179 3.46 -1.26 -18.53
CA LEU A 179 4.58 -1.95 -19.15
C LEU A 179 4.28 -2.20 -20.62
N SER A 180 4.93 -1.47 -21.51
CA SER A 180 4.83 -1.66 -22.96
C SER A 180 5.43 -3.00 -23.41
N ALA A 181 5.08 -3.43 -24.62
CA ALA A 181 5.66 -4.62 -25.25
C ALA A 181 7.20 -4.59 -25.34
N ASP A 182 7.79 -3.40 -25.52
CA ASP A 182 9.24 -3.17 -25.58
C ASP A 182 9.90 -3.07 -24.18
N LYS A 183 9.20 -3.53 -23.13
CA LYS A 183 9.66 -3.51 -21.73
C LYS A 183 10.04 -2.11 -21.22
N LYS A 184 9.34 -1.08 -21.67
CA LYS A 184 9.45 0.29 -21.16
C LYS A 184 8.20 0.71 -20.40
N LEU A 185 8.36 1.55 -19.39
CA LEU A 185 7.28 1.99 -18.52
C LEU A 185 6.72 3.35 -18.91
N ALA A 186 5.43 3.55 -18.66
CA ALA A 186 4.75 4.84 -18.73
C ALA A 186 3.76 4.98 -17.56
N GLN A 187 3.39 6.23 -17.24
CA GLN A 187 2.30 6.51 -16.30
C GLN A 187 1.01 5.86 -16.83
N ASP A 188 0.20 5.29 -15.94
CA ASP A 188 -1.10 4.76 -16.29
C ASP A 188 -2.15 5.88 -16.44
N THR A 189 -2.29 6.36 -17.66
CA THR A 189 -3.23 7.42 -18.03
C THR A 189 -4.06 6.99 -19.24
N ALA A 190 -5.27 7.52 -19.38
CA ALA A 190 -6.13 7.23 -20.53
C ALA A 190 -5.43 7.58 -21.86
N ALA A 191 -4.66 8.67 -21.88
CA ALA A 191 -3.87 9.07 -23.05
C ALA A 191 -2.74 8.07 -23.36
N ASN A 192 -2.06 7.55 -22.34
CA ASN A 192 -0.97 6.58 -22.53
C ASN A 192 -1.50 5.21 -22.91
N ARG A 193 -2.62 4.75 -22.33
CA ARG A 193 -3.31 3.50 -22.76
C ARG A 193 -3.75 3.55 -24.22
N LYS A 194 -4.19 4.71 -24.73
CA LYS A 194 -4.53 4.87 -26.16
C LYS A 194 -3.30 4.81 -27.07
N LYS A 195 -2.17 5.36 -26.62
CA LYS A 195 -0.91 5.37 -27.39
C LYS A 195 -0.20 4.02 -27.36
N LEU A 196 -0.16 3.37 -26.21
CA LEU A 196 0.39 2.03 -26.03
C LEU A 196 -0.70 1.02 -26.42
N LYS A 197 -0.67 0.52 -27.65
CA LYS A 197 -1.70 -0.42 -28.13
C LYS A 197 -1.68 -1.78 -27.41
N ASN A 198 -0.52 -2.17 -26.86
CA ASN A 198 -0.34 -3.40 -26.10
C ASN A 198 0.51 -3.11 -24.86
N PHE A 199 -0.03 -3.42 -23.68
CA PHE A 199 0.63 -3.20 -22.39
C PHE A 199 0.12 -4.18 -21.33
N THR A 200 0.95 -4.36 -20.30
CA THR A 200 0.54 -4.96 -19.04
C THR A 200 0.47 -3.86 -17.97
N VAL A 201 -0.53 -3.92 -17.10
CA VAL A 201 -0.61 -3.01 -15.95
C VAL A 201 0.20 -3.60 -14.80
N LEU A 202 1.12 -2.81 -14.27
CA LEU A 202 1.85 -3.12 -13.04
C LEU A 202 1.21 -2.34 -11.88
N ALA A 203 1.02 -3.01 -10.76
CA ALA A 203 0.42 -2.46 -9.57
C ALA A 203 0.96 -3.17 -8.32
N ASN A 204 0.81 -2.54 -7.17
CA ASN A 204 0.97 -3.18 -5.89
C ASN A 204 -0.37 -3.76 -5.38
N GLY A 205 -0.29 -4.84 -4.60
CA GLY A 205 -1.46 -5.56 -4.09
C GLY A 205 -1.78 -5.37 -2.61
N SER A 206 -1.09 -4.48 -1.90
CA SER A 206 -1.22 -4.28 -0.45
C SER A 206 -2.38 -3.35 -0.07
N ASP A 207 -2.45 -2.91 1.19
CA ASP A 207 -3.67 -2.43 1.83
C ASP A 207 -4.39 -1.31 1.08
N ASN A 208 -3.67 -0.29 0.65
CA ASN A 208 -4.32 0.86 0.00
C ASN A 208 -4.97 0.50 -1.33
N ARG A 209 -4.33 -0.38 -2.11
CA ARG A 209 -4.92 -0.85 -3.37
C ARG A 209 -5.99 -1.92 -3.13
N LEU A 210 -5.76 -2.81 -2.18
CA LEU A 210 -6.76 -3.80 -1.81
C LEU A 210 -8.05 -3.11 -1.36
N LEU A 211 -7.98 -1.98 -0.65
CA LEU A 211 -9.16 -1.25 -0.20
C LEU A 211 -10.01 -0.80 -1.39
N GLU A 212 -9.42 -0.21 -2.42
CA GLU A 212 -10.16 0.20 -3.62
C GLU A 212 -10.82 -0.97 -4.35
N VAL A 213 -10.16 -2.14 -4.35
CA VAL A 213 -10.70 -3.35 -4.97
C VAL A 213 -11.87 -3.89 -4.15
N VAL A 214 -11.73 -3.94 -2.82
CA VAL A 214 -12.81 -4.36 -1.92
C VAL A 214 -13.98 -3.39 -2.00
N ASP A 215 -13.73 -2.09 -1.99
CA ASP A 215 -14.77 -1.06 -2.13
C ASP A 215 -15.55 -1.25 -3.43
N GLY A 216 -14.86 -1.45 -4.56
CA GLY A 216 -15.51 -1.70 -5.85
C GLY A 216 -16.39 -2.95 -5.86
N VAL A 217 -15.97 -4.01 -5.17
CA VAL A 217 -16.74 -5.26 -5.02
C VAL A 217 -17.95 -5.07 -4.09
N LEU A 218 -17.80 -4.23 -3.07
CA LEU A 218 -18.84 -3.96 -2.07
C LEU A 218 -19.75 -2.79 -2.42
N GLY A 219 -19.62 -2.21 -3.62
CA GLY A 219 -20.44 -1.07 -4.06
C GLY A 219 -20.15 0.23 -3.31
N CYS A 220 -18.98 0.33 -2.70
CA CYS A 220 -18.46 1.51 -2.02
C CYS A 220 -17.70 2.43 -2.99
N SER A 221 -17.62 3.70 -2.62
CA SER A 221 -16.88 4.71 -3.35
C SER A 221 -15.70 5.18 -2.52
N ALA A 222 -14.49 5.03 -3.07
CA ALA A 222 -13.28 5.58 -2.47
C ALA A 222 -13.30 7.13 -2.47
N PHE A 223 -12.54 7.74 -1.56
CA PHE A 223 -12.25 9.17 -1.66
C PHE A 223 -11.27 9.39 -2.82
N GLN A 224 -11.71 10.10 -3.86
CA GLN A 224 -10.93 10.35 -5.06
C GLN A 224 -10.65 11.84 -5.26
N ALA A 225 -9.56 12.13 -5.98
CA ALA A 225 -9.20 13.48 -6.38
C ALA A 225 -8.73 13.52 -7.86
N PRO A 226 -8.74 14.71 -8.50
CA PRO A 226 -8.26 14.87 -9.87
C PRO A 226 -6.79 14.45 -10.03
N ASN A 227 -6.49 13.61 -11.03
CA ASN A 227 -5.13 13.26 -11.40
C ASN A 227 -4.55 14.26 -12.41
N LEU A 228 -3.53 15.02 -12.00
CA LEU A 228 -2.86 16.02 -12.83
C LEU A 228 -2.06 15.40 -13.99
N ALA A 229 -1.76 14.09 -13.94
CA ALA A 229 -1.13 13.35 -15.02
C ALA A 229 -2.14 12.86 -16.08
N ASP A 230 -3.42 12.69 -15.73
CA ASP A 230 -4.45 12.07 -16.56
C ASP A 230 -5.67 12.98 -16.76
N ASP A 231 -5.42 14.22 -17.19
CA ASP A 231 -6.44 15.20 -17.55
C ASP A 231 -7.58 15.34 -16.51
N ASN A 232 -7.22 15.29 -15.22
CA ASN A 232 -8.12 15.39 -14.06
C ASN A 232 -9.12 14.23 -13.89
N ALA A 233 -8.84 13.05 -14.46
CA ALA A 233 -9.55 11.83 -14.11
C ALA A 233 -9.49 11.60 -12.59
N LEU A 234 -10.60 11.19 -11.99
CA LEU A 234 -10.68 10.92 -10.55
C LEU A 234 -10.02 9.58 -10.24
N VAL A 235 -9.08 9.61 -9.30
CA VAL A 235 -8.37 8.42 -8.80
C VAL A 235 -8.28 8.51 -7.28
N GLY A 236 -8.21 7.37 -6.59
CA GLY A 236 -7.86 7.35 -5.18
C GLY A 236 -6.34 7.42 -4.98
N SER A 237 -5.94 7.43 -3.71
CA SER A 237 -4.54 7.45 -3.30
C SER A 237 -4.43 7.01 -1.84
N GLN A 238 -3.23 6.57 -1.43
CA GLN A 238 -2.92 6.23 -0.06
C GLN A 238 -3.24 7.39 0.89
N ALA A 239 -2.86 8.62 0.53
CA ALA A 239 -3.11 9.77 1.39
C ALA A 239 -4.61 10.10 1.50
N LEU A 240 -5.40 9.92 0.45
CA LEU A 240 -6.85 10.10 0.48
C LEU A 240 -7.52 9.04 1.35
N ASN A 241 -7.09 7.79 1.24
CA ASN A 241 -7.53 6.70 2.09
C ASN A 241 -7.24 7.01 3.57
N GLU A 242 -6.05 7.50 3.88
CA GLU A 242 -5.68 7.88 5.25
C GLU A 242 -6.42 9.11 5.79
N LEU A 243 -6.77 10.09 4.94
CA LEU A 243 -7.67 11.18 5.33
C LEU A 243 -9.07 10.65 5.63
N SER A 244 -9.59 9.74 4.81
CA SER A 244 -10.89 9.09 5.02
C SER A 244 -10.92 8.31 6.34
N ALA A 245 -9.91 7.45 6.56
CA ALA A 245 -9.80 6.64 7.77
C ALA A 245 -9.64 7.50 9.03
N ALA A 246 -8.80 8.53 8.99
CA ALA A 246 -8.62 9.45 10.12
C ALA A 246 -9.89 10.24 10.46
N LYS A 247 -10.72 10.55 9.47
CA LYS A 247 -11.95 11.31 9.67
C LYS A 247 -13.11 10.46 10.16
N HIS A 248 -13.25 9.24 9.64
CA HIS A 248 -14.52 8.50 9.73
C HIS A 248 -14.44 7.18 10.47
N GLN A 249 -13.28 6.52 10.52
CA GLN A 249 -13.18 5.21 11.18
C GLN A 249 -13.48 5.35 12.68
N GLN A 250 -14.34 4.46 13.19
CA GLN A 250 -14.66 4.38 14.61
C GLN A 250 -13.83 3.29 15.30
N PRO A 251 -13.57 3.40 16.61
CA PRO A 251 -12.89 2.35 17.37
C PRO A 251 -13.59 0.97 17.26
N PRO A 252 -12.82 -0.12 17.28
CA PRO A 252 -11.36 -0.16 17.38
C PRO A 252 -10.67 0.23 16.05
N LEU A 253 -9.57 0.99 16.16
CA LEU A 253 -8.81 1.48 15.01
C LEU A 253 -7.60 0.57 14.76
N ALA A 254 -7.47 0.04 13.53
CA ALA A 254 -6.29 -0.70 13.11
C ALA A 254 -5.12 0.25 12.81
N LEU A 255 -4.53 0.81 13.87
CA LEU A 255 -3.30 1.58 13.80
C LEU A 255 -2.09 0.63 13.77
N VAL A 256 -1.00 1.06 13.12
CA VAL A 256 0.26 0.30 13.03
C VAL A 256 0.70 -0.15 14.44
N PRO A 257 0.76 -1.45 14.74
CA PRO A 257 1.14 -1.95 16.06
C PRO A 257 2.66 -1.89 16.27
N LEU A 258 3.10 -2.00 17.53
CA LEU A 258 4.52 -1.92 17.89
C LEU A 258 5.34 -3.15 17.45
N GLY A 259 4.66 -4.25 17.13
CA GLY A 259 5.24 -5.49 16.59
C GLY A 259 5.24 -5.59 15.06
N ASP A 260 4.78 -4.56 14.35
CA ASP A 260 4.78 -4.53 12.89
C ASP A 260 6.20 -4.62 12.33
N GLY A 261 6.39 -5.50 11.33
CA GLY A 261 7.71 -5.84 10.78
C GLY A 261 8.42 -4.66 10.13
N MET A 262 7.68 -3.69 9.59
CA MET A 262 8.20 -2.48 8.95
C MET A 262 8.80 -1.52 9.99
N ILE A 263 8.40 -1.60 11.26
CA ILE A 263 8.87 -0.67 12.31
C ILE A 263 9.81 -1.31 13.34
N LEU A 264 10.16 -2.58 13.19
CA LEU A 264 11.18 -3.21 14.01
C LEU A 264 12.59 -2.68 13.67
N VAL A 265 13.45 -2.58 14.68
CA VAL A 265 14.87 -2.26 14.56
C VAL A 265 15.66 -3.47 15.04
N ASN A 266 16.34 -4.18 14.13
CA ASN A 266 17.04 -5.43 14.42
C ASN A 266 16.14 -6.47 15.13
N GLY A 267 14.86 -6.54 14.73
CA GLY A 267 13.86 -7.42 15.33
C GLY A 267 13.27 -6.93 16.66
N GLY A 268 13.73 -5.80 17.21
CA GLY A 268 13.20 -5.20 18.42
C GLY A 268 12.19 -4.08 18.14
N GLU A 269 11.21 -3.93 19.04
CA GLU A 269 10.22 -2.85 19.03
C GLU A 269 10.88 -1.46 19.10
N SER A 270 10.35 -0.47 18.37
CA SER A 270 10.87 0.90 18.38
C SER A 270 9.75 1.94 18.28
N MET A 271 9.52 2.67 19.38
CA MET A 271 8.55 3.77 19.40
C MET A 271 8.94 4.91 18.46
N ASP A 272 10.24 5.19 18.29
CA ASP A 272 10.72 6.25 17.41
C ASP A 272 10.45 5.90 15.93
N LYS A 273 10.74 4.65 15.53
CA LYS A 273 10.49 4.19 14.17
C LYS A 273 8.98 4.10 13.89
N LEU A 274 8.20 3.64 14.87
CA LEU A 274 6.74 3.67 14.82
C LEU A 274 6.19 5.09 14.62
N ALA A 275 6.68 6.06 15.38
CA ALA A 275 6.22 7.44 15.29
C ALA A 275 6.51 8.05 13.91
N LEU A 276 7.66 7.75 13.31
CA LEU A 276 7.99 8.18 11.95
C LEU A 276 7.06 7.55 10.91
N TYR A 277 6.81 6.23 11.02
CA TYR A 277 5.91 5.54 10.10
C TYR A 277 4.49 6.09 10.20
N ARG A 278 3.94 6.18 11.42
CA ARG A 278 2.59 6.70 11.68
C ARG A 278 2.40 8.14 11.18
N GLN A 279 3.41 9.00 11.29
CA GLN A 279 3.36 10.35 10.69
C GLN A 279 3.27 10.29 9.16
N GLY A 280 3.93 9.33 8.51
CA GLY A 280 3.86 9.10 7.06
C GLY A 280 2.51 8.60 6.56
N VAL A 281 1.67 8.06 7.45
CA VAL A 281 0.33 7.53 7.14
C VAL A 281 -0.78 8.22 7.95
N ASN A 282 -0.56 9.46 8.41
CA ASN A 282 -1.57 10.26 9.14
C ASN A 282 -2.17 9.58 10.39
N GLN A 283 -1.43 8.69 11.04
CA GLN A 283 -1.81 8.06 12.29
C GLN A 283 -1.21 8.85 13.47
N PRO A 284 -1.87 8.91 14.65
CA PRO A 284 -1.32 9.61 15.80
C PRO A 284 -0.04 8.92 16.29
N PRO A 285 1.13 9.60 16.30
CA PRO A 285 2.42 8.96 16.59
C PRO A 285 2.49 8.37 18.00
N CYS A 286 1.80 8.98 18.97
CA CYS A 286 1.83 8.58 20.37
C CYS A 286 0.59 7.79 20.82
N ALA A 287 -0.28 7.34 19.90
CA ALA A 287 -1.41 6.49 20.28
C ALA A 287 -0.94 5.14 20.84
N PRO A 288 -1.75 4.46 21.68
CA PRO A 288 -1.48 3.08 22.10
C PRO A 288 -1.15 2.17 20.91
N ALA A 289 -0.21 1.25 21.09
CA ALA A 289 0.37 0.44 20.02
C ALA A 289 0.57 -1.03 20.43
N SER A 290 -0.17 -1.52 21.42
CA SER A 290 -0.08 -2.91 21.89
C SER A 290 -0.36 -3.88 20.74
N THR A 291 0.64 -4.66 20.35
CA THR A 291 0.51 -5.74 19.35
C THR A 291 -0.53 -6.76 19.81
N LYS A 292 -0.61 -7.01 21.13
CA LYS A 292 -1.60 -7.91 21.71
C LYS A 292 -3.02 -7.41 21.50
N ASP A 293 -3.27 -6.12 21.75
CA ASP A 293 -4.60 -5.51 21.59
C ASP A 293 -4.98 -5.45 20.11
N PHE A 294 -4.01 -5.15 19.23
CA PHE A 294 -4.20 -5.23 17.78
C PHE A 294 -4.63 -6.65 17.36
N CYS A 295 -3.89 -7.68 17.78
CA CYS A 295 -4.22 -9.07 17.49
C CYS A 295 -5.58 -9.51 18.03
N GLN A 296 -5.99 -9.03 19.21
CA GLN A 296 -7.33 -9.31 19.76
C GLN A 296 -8.44 -8.72 18.87
N ASN A 297 -8.27 -7.48 18.43
CA ASN A 297 -9.22 -6.83 17.51
C ASN A 297 -9.22 -7.50 16.13
N LEU A 298 -8.05 -7.84 15.59
CA LEU A 298 -7.92 -8.51 14.30
C LEU A 298 -8.65 -9.87 14.30
N LEU A 299 -8.46 -10.69 15.33
CA LEU A 299 -9.15 -11.99 15.47
C LEU A 299 -10.65 -11.87 15.70
N SER A 300 -11.10 -10.86 16.44
CA SER A 300 -12.51 -10.70 16.78
C SER A 300 -13.35 -10.10 15.64
N ILE A 301 -12.73 -9.35 14.73
CA ILE A 301 -13.43 -8.61 13.67
C ILE A 301 -13.15 -9.20 12.28
N GLY A 302 -11.87 -9.41 11.95
CA GLY A 302 -11.44 -9.78 10.59
C GLY A 302 -12.12 -11.03 10.04
N PRO A 303 -12.07 -12.19 10.73
CA PRO A 303 -12.71 -13.42 10.26
C PRO A 303 -14.21 -13.25 9.95
N ALA A 304 -14.96 -12.58 10.84
CA ALA A 304 -16.39 -12.38 10.66
C ALA A 304 -16.70 -11.44 9.49
N ARG A 305 -15.88 -10.39 9.30
CA ARG A 305 -16.08 -9.45 8.18
C ARG A 305 -15.76 -10.10 6.83
N ILE A 306 -14.63 -10.81 6.71
CA ILE A 306 -14.29 -11.55 5.48
C ILE A 306 -15.36 -12.60 5.15
N GLN A 307 -15.89 -13.30 6.16
CA GLN A 307 -16.97 -14.28 5.97
C GLN A 307 -18.27 -13.63 5.47
N LEU A 308 -18.64 -12.47 6.00
CA LEU A 308 -19.82 -11.71 5.58
C LEU A 308 -19.75 -11.31 4.11
N ASP A 309 -18.57 -10.85 3.67
CA ASP A 309 -18.34 -10.33 2.32
C ASP A 309 -18.04 -11.43 1.27
N SER A 310 -17.81 -12.67 1.73
CA SER A 310 -17.39 -13.82 0.91
C SER A 310 -18.21 -14.04 -0.36
N LYS A 311 -19.53 -13.82 -0.33
CA LYS A 311 -20.40 -14.05 -1.50
C LYS A 311 -20.11 -13.09 -2.67
N TRP A 312 -19.58 -11.90 -2.39
CA TRP A 312 -19.16 -10.94 -3.41
C TRP A 312 -17.68 -11.12 -3.75
N THR A 313 -16.83 -11.28 -2.73
CA THR A 313 -15.37 -11.38 -2.93
C THR A 313 -14.95 -12.71 -3.57
N ALA A 314 -15.69 -13.80 -3.42
CA ALA A 314 -15.40 -15.07 -4.11
C ALA A 314 -15.64 -14.99 -5.63
N ASN A 315 -16.45 -14.04 -6.10
CA ASN A 315 -16.72 -13.80 -7.52
C ASN A 315 -15.83 -12.70 -8.12
N ALA A 316 -14.98 -12.08 -7.31
CA ALA A 316 -14.09 -11.00 -7.73
C ALA A 316 -12.69 -11.52 -8.07
N THR A 317 -12.03 -10.84 -9.00
CA THR A 317 -10.64 -11.15 -9.38
C THR A 317 -9.72 -10.88 -8.20
N SER A 318 -8.75 -11.77 -7.98
CA SER A 318 -7.72 -11.57 -6.96
C SER A 318 -6.86 -10.34 -7.27
N VAL A 319 -6.46 -9.60 -6.23
CA VAL A 319 -5.50 -8.50 -6.35
C VAL A 319 -4.10 -9.03 -6.70
N ASP A 320 -3.75 -10.18 -6.11
CA ASP A 320 -2.55 -10.94 -6.44
C ASP A 320 -2.89 -12.43 -6.68
N PRO A 321 -2.95 -12.85 -7.95
CA PRO A 321 -3.18 -14.24 -8.33
C PRO A 321 -2.11 -15.23 -7.84
N ALA A 322 -0.92 -14.76 -7.43
CA ALA A 322 0.11 -15.63 -6.83
C ALA A 322 -0.20 -15.98 -5.36
N THR A 323 -1.08 -15.21 -4.71
CA THR A 323 -1.47 -15.42 -3.31
C THR A 323 -2.83 -16.12 -3.19
N GLY A 324 -3.81 -15.74 -4.02
CA GLY A 324 -5.14 -16.36 -4.02
C GLY A 324 -5.80 -16.33 -5.40
N ASN A 325 -6.61 -17.33 -5.73
CA ASN A 325 -7.23 -17.46 -7.06
C ASN A 325 -8.46 -16.54 -7.28
N ASN A 326 -9.03 -15.99 -6.20
CA ASN A 326 -10.06 -14.95 -6.19
C ASN A 326 -9.86 -14.02 -4.97
N LEU A 327 -10.59 -12.91 -4.90
CA LEU A 327 -10.42 -11.93 -3.82
C LEU A 327 -10.71 -12.52 -2.43
N PHE A 328 -11.70 -13.41 -2.28
CA PHE A 328 -11.98 -14.07 -1.00
C PHE A 328 -10.80 -14.92 -0.50
N THR A 329 -10.26 -15.79 -1.35
CA THR A 329 -9.10 -16.64 -1.01
C THR A 329 -7.85 -15.82 -0.74
N PHE A 330 -7.66 -14.70 -1.45
CA PHE A 330 -6.59 -13.74 -1.20
C PHE A 330 -6.70 -13.11 0.20
N LEU A 331 -7.89 -12.59 0.56
CA LEU A 331 -8.14 -12.02 1.88
C LEU A 331 -7.91 -13.04 3.00
N CYS A 332 -8.36 -14.29 2.81
CA CYS A 332 -8.08 -15.36 3.76
C CYS A 332 -6.60 -15.69 3.88
N ALA A 333 -5.86 -15.77 2.77
CA ALA A 333 -4.43 -16.06 2.79
C ALA A 333 -3.65 -14.97 3.54
N ARG A 334 -3.96 -13.69 3.28
CA ARG A 334 -3.37 -12.56 4.02
C ARG A 334 -3.67 -12.62 5.50
N LEU A 335 -4.94 -12.80 5.88
CA LEU A 335 -5.32 -12.87 7.30
C LEU A 335 -4.68 -14.10 7.98
N GLN A 336 -4.64 -15.25 7.33
CA GLN A 336 -3.98 -16.44 7.87
C GLN A 336 -2.49 -16.19 8.14
N GLY A 337 -1.79 -15.53 7.20
CA GLY A 337 -0.38 -15.16 7.32
C GLY A 337 -0.14 -14.16 8.46
N ALA A 338 -0.92 -13.07 8.50
CA ALA A 338 -0.83 -12.04 9.53
C ALA A 338 -1.02 -12.59 10.95
N LEU A 339 -1.93 -13.56 11.11
CA LEU A 339 -2.18 -14.22 12.38
C LEU A 339 -1.07 -15.22 12.77
N GLY A 340 -0.31 -15.73 11.80
CA GLY A 340 0.71 -16.75 11.95
C GLY A 340 2.09 -16.22 12.40
N ALA A 341 3.03 -17.13 12.63
CA ALA A 341 4.36 -16.82 13.17
C ALA A 341 5.23 -15.95 12.24
N ASP A 342 4.96 -15.99 10.94
CA ASP A 342 5.66 -15.19 9.93
C ASP A 342 5.07 -13.77 9.78
N GLY A 343 3.93 -13.50 10.44
CA GLY A 343 3.32 -12.16 10.56
C GLY A 343 3.44 -11.61 11.99
N LEU A 344 2.34 -11.12 12.57
CA LEU A 344 2.31 -10.61 13.96
C LEU A 344 2.31 -11.72 15.03
N ASN A 345 2.27 -12.99 14.62
CA ASN A 345 2.17 -14.14 15.51
C ASN A 345 1.02 -14.04 16.51
N CYS A 346 -0.14 -13.52 16.08
CA CYS A 346 -1.30 -13.32 16.94
C CYS A 346 -1.76 -14.59 17.63
N VAL A 347 -1.74 -15.73 16.94
CA VAL A 347 -2.12 -17.03 17.51
C VAL A 347 -1.17 -17.48 18.62
N GLY A 348 0.13 -17.25 18.45
CA GLY A 348 1.14 -17.53 19.47
C GLY A 348 1.05 -16.55 20.64
N LEU A 349 0.87 -15.26 20.36
CA LEU A 349 0.77 -14.18 21.35
C LEU A 349 -0.46 -14.32 22.25
N LEU A 350 -1.57 -14.81 21.70
CA LEU A 350 -2.83 -14.98 22.41
C LEU A 350 -3.10 -16.41 22.86
N ASN A 351 -2.26 -17.37 22.44
CA ASN A 351 -2.41 -18.80 22.70
C ASN A 351 -3.79 -19.34 22.27
N VAL A 352 -4.16 -19.05 21.02
CA VAL A 352 -5.44 -19.46 20.39
C VAL A 352 -5.16 -20.13 19.05
N PRO A 353 -6.04 -21.01 18.54
CA PRO A 353 -5.89 -21.55 17.20
C PRO A 353 -6.11 -20.46 16.13
N ASN A 354 -5.54 -20.65 14.95
CA ASN A 354 -5.86 -19.80 13.80
C ASN A 354 -7.28 -20.11 13.32
N PRO A 355 -8.21 -19.14 13.29
CA PRO A 355 -9.57 -19.35 12.79
C PRO A 355 -9.63 -19.52 11.26
N ILE A 356 -8.55 -19.19 10.53
CA ILE A 356 -8.48 -19.24 9.08
C ILE A 356 -7.65 -20.45 8.63
N SER A 357 -8.21 -21.24 7.71
CA SER A 357 -7.51 -22.34 7.06
C SER A 357 -7.70 -22.27 5.55
N THR A 358 -6.62 -22.05 4.81
CA THR A 358 -6.61 -22.11 3.35
C THR A 358 -6.12 -23.47 2.83
N THR A 359 -6.64 -23.87 1.66
CA THR A 359 -6.07 -24.95 0.86
C THR A 359 -5.35 -24.33 -0.33
N THR A 360 -4.11 -24.76 -0.57
CA THR A 360 -3.27 -24.24 -1.64
C THR A 360 -3.10 -25.23 -2.78
N ASP A 361 -2.83 -24.71 -3.99
CA ASP A 361 -2.40 -25.52 -5.12
C ASP A 361 -0.90 -25.87 -5.03
N ALA A 362 -0.37 -26.52 -6.07
CA ALA A 362 1.04 -26.91 -6.14
C ALA A 362 2.02 -25.71 -6.18
N ASN A 363 1.54 -24.50 -6.47
CA ASN A 363 2.33 -23.27 -6.49
C ASN A 363 2.18 -22.47 -5.19
N GLY A 364 1.40 -22.94 -4.22
CA GLY A 364 1.14 -22.24 -2.97
C GLY A 364 -0.01 -21.23 -3.05
N VAL A 365 -0.74 -21.16 -4.16
CA VAL A 365 -1.86 -20.23 -4.33
C VAL A 365 -3.09 -20.72 -3.56
N ALA A 366 -3.69 -19.88 -2.72
CA ALA A 366 -4.92 -20.23 -2.02
C ALA A 366 -6.08 -20.44 -3.01
N THR A 367 -6.72 -21.60 -2.92
CA THR A 367 -7.84 -22.02 -3.81
C THR A 367 -9.16 -22.19 -3.09
N SER A 368 -9.13 -22.38 -1.76
CA SER A 368 -10.30 -22.35 -0.89
C SER A 368 -9.93 -21.89 0.50
N CYS A 369 -10.92 -21.44 1.28
CA CYS A 369 -10.75 -20.97 2.64
C CYS A 369 -11.90 -21.46 3.52
N THR A 370 -11.57 -21.88 4.73
CA THR A 370 -12.53 -22.16 5.81
C THR A 370 -12.27 -21.18 6.96
N ILE A 371 -13.34 -20.57 7.45
CA ILE A 371 -13.31 -19.62 8.57
C ILE A 371 -14.09 -20.24 9.74
N THR A 372 -13.41 -20.42 10.88
CA THR A 372 -14.00 -20.89 12.13
C THR A 372 -14.21 -19.69 13.04
N LEU A 373 -15.43 -19.17 13.09
CA LEU A 373 -15.76 -18.05 13.97
C LEU A 373 -15.76 -18.53 15.43
N PRO A 374 -15.16 -17.78 16.37
CA PRO A 374 -15.32 -18.07 17.79
C PRO A 374 -16.81 -17.98 18.16
N ASN A 375 -17.29 -18.99 18.90
CA ASN A 375 -18.67 -19.04 19.42
C ASN A 375 -18.96 -17.91 20.41
#